data_AF-A0A0C3BC66-F1
#
_entry.id   AF-A0A0C3BC66-F1
#
_cell.length_a   1.000
_cell.length_b   1.000
_cell.length_c   1.000
_cell.angle_alpha   90.00
_cell.angle_beta   90.00
_cell.angle_gamma   90.00
#
_symmetry.space_group_name_H-M   'P 1'
#
loop_
_entity.id
_entity.type
_entity.pdbx_description
1 polymer ?
#
loop_
_entity_poly.entity_id
_entity_poly.type
_entity_poly.pdbx_seq_one_letter_code
_entity_poly.pdbx_strand_id
1 'polypeptide(L)' 'MLSGALQFLYCILVTNFPFNAFLAGFSSTIGQFVLTASLRSQVNPENKNEFKDVSPERAFADFALGSIVLHFFVFNFL' A
#
# COMPACT_ATOMS: atom_id res chain seq x y z
N MET A 1 1.93 3.79 -7.60
CA MET A 1 2.15 5.25 -7.67
C MET A 1 1.41 5.90 -8.84
N LEU A 2 1.61 5.46 -10.10
CA LEU A 2 0.91 6.05 -11.26
C LEU A 2 -0.61 6.05 -11.11
N SER A 3 -1.20 4.94 -10.68
CA SER A 3 -2.66 4.85 -10.46
C SER A 3 -3.18 5.83 -9.42
N GLY A 4 -2.45 6.04 -8.31
CA GLY A 4 -2.83 7.02 -7.29
C GLY A 4 -2.73 8.45 -7.78
N ALA A 5 -1.69 8.78 -8.56
CA ALA A 5 -1.55 10.09 -9.20
C ALA A 5 -2.69 10.37 -10.19
N LEU A 6 -3.07 9.37 -11.01
CA LEU A 6 -4.20 9.49 -11.93
C LEU A 6 -5.54 9.64 -11.21
N GLN A 7 -5.77 8.88 -10.13
CA GLN A 7 -6.99 9.01 -9.30
C GLN A 7 -7.07 10.40 -8.65
N PHE A 8 -5.96 10.91 -8.12
CA PHE A 8 -5.88 12.25 -7.56
C PHE A 8 -6.15 13.32 -8.61
N LEU A 9 -5.56 13.18 -9.80
CA LEU A 9 -5.77 14.11 -10.91
C LEU A 9 -7.24 14.09 -11.38
N TYR A 10 -7.85 12.90 -11.48
CA TYR A 10 -9.28 12.75 -11.78
C TYR A 10 -10.16 13.44 -10.73
N CYS A 11 -9.85 13.26 -9.44
CA CYS A 11 -10.59 13.88 -8.34
C CYS A 11 -10.58 15.41 -8.38
N ILE A 12 -9.47 16.01 -8.82
CA ILE A 12 -9.30 17.47 -8.90
C ILE A 12 -9.89 18.04 -10.21
N LEU A 13 -9.70 17.35 -11.34
CA LEU A 13 -10.04 17.88 -12.66
C LEU A 13 -11.46 17.53 -13.14
N VAL A 14 -12.02 16.40 -12.70
CA VAL A 14 -13.29 15.87 -13.27
C VAL A 14 -14.41 15.89 -12.24
N THR A 15 -14.29 15.10 -11.18
CA THR A 15 -15.31 15.01 -10.13
C THR A 15 -14.74 14.37 -8.87
N ASN A 16 -15.25 14.79 -7.72
CA ASN A 16 -14.98 14.20 -6.42
C ASN A 16 -16.16 13.34 -5.90
N PHE A 17 -17.23 13.17 -6.68
CA PHE A 17 -18.38 12.34 -6.31
C PHE A 17 -18.35 10.98 -7.04
N PRO A 18 -18.49 9.85 -6.31
CA PRO A 18 -18.56 9.71 -4.85
C PRO A 18 -17.18 9.75 -4.17
N PHE A 19 -17.04 10.58 -3.12
CA PHE A 19 -15.75 10.83 -2.48
C PHE A 19 -15.20 9.61 -1.74
N ASN A 20 -16.06 8.75 -1.20
CA ASN A 20 -15.65 7.52 -0.53
C ASN A 20 -14.94 6.56 -1.50
N ALA A 21 -15.41 6.45 -2.75
CA ALA A 21 -14.76 5.63 -3.76
C ALA A 21 -13.38 6.18 -4.14
N PHE A 22 -13.23 7.51 -4.24
CA PHE A 22 -11.93 8.14 -4.41
C PHE A 22 -11.01 7.81 -3.22
N LEU A 23 -11.45 8.05 -1.99
CA LEU A 23 -10.67 7.78 -0.79
C LEU A 23 -10.27 6.32 -0.67
N ALA A 24 -11.18 5.38 -0.95
CA ALA A 24 -10.91 3.94 -0.93
C ALA A 24 -9.84 3.57 -1.96
N GLY A 25 -10.02 3.99 -3.22
CA GLY A 25 -9.06 3.73 -4.29
C GLY A 25 -7.70 4.36 -4.02
N PHE A 26 -7.67 5.63 -3.60
CA PHE A 26 -6.43 6.37 -3.38
C PHE A 26 -5.66 5.80 -2.19
N SER A 27 -6.34 5.54 -1.07
CA SER A 27 -5.76 4.91 0.12
C SER A 27 -5.23 3.51 -0.16
N SER A 28 -5.90 2.73 -1.02
CA SER A 28 -5.39 1.43 -1.48
C SER A 28 -4.05 1.57 -2.19
N THR A 29 -3.92 2.52 -3.12
CA THR A 29 -2.68 2.73 -3.87
C THR A 29 -1.52 3.22 -3.00
N ILE A 30 -1.80 4.07 -2.00
CA ILE A 30 -0.79 4.56 -1.05
C ILE A 30 -0.40 3.44 -0.08
N GLY A 31 -1.38 2.77 0.54
CA GLY A 31 -1.12 1.70 1.50
C GLY A 31 -0.30 0.58 0.89
N GLN A 32 -0.63 0.16 -0.33
CA GLN A 32 0.11 -0.90 -1.02
C GLN A 32 1.53 -0.44 -1.39
N PHE A 33 1.71 0.83 -1.76
CA PHE A 33 3.04 1.40 -1.99
C PHE A 33 3.91 1.37 -0.73
N VAL A 34 3.36 1.79 0.41
CA VAL A 34 4.07 1.78 1.70
C VAL A 34 4.47 0.35 2.08
N LEU A 35 3.53 -0.60 2.03
CA LEU A 35 3.82 -2.01 2.33
C LEU A 35 4.90 -2.60 1.42
N THR A 36 4.87 -2.27 0.12
CA THR A 36 5.88 -2.73 -0.85
C THR A 36 7.25 -2.11 -0.58
N ALA A 37 7.30 -0.82 -0.22
CA ALA A 37 8.54 -0.15 0.15
C ALA A 37 9.13 -0.74 1.45
N SER A 38 8.28 -1.04 2.44
CA SER A 38 8.68 -1.71 3.68
C SER A 38 9.25 -3.10 3.41
N LEU A 39 8.57 -3.92 2.59
CA LEU A 39 9.08 -5.23 2.18
C LEU A 39 10.45 -5.09 1.49
N ARG A 40 10.57 -4.17 0.53
CA ARG A 40 11.83 -3.90 -0.17
C ARG A 40 12.97 -3.57 0.79
N SER A 41 12.71 -2.75 1.82
CA SER A 41 13.72 -2.39 2.81
C SER A 41 14.14 -3.59 3.66
N GLN A 42 13.17 -4.41 4.09
CA GLN A 42 13.42 -5.58 4.96
C GLN A 42 14.14 -6.72 4.24
N VAL A 43 13.94 -6.88 2.93
CA VAL A 43 14.58 -7.96 2.14
C VAL A 43 15.89 -7.52 1.46
N ASN A 44 16.27 -6.24 1.54
CA ASN A 44 17.51 -5.75 0.95
C ASN A 44 18.71 -6.30 1.77
N PRO A 45 19.65 -7.06 1.15
CA PRO A 45 20.83 -7.57 1.85
C PRO A 45 21.70 -6.48 2.48
N GLU A 46 21.73 -5.27 1.89
CA GLU A 46 22.46 -4.12 2.41
C GLU A 46 21.90 -3.64 3.76
N ASN A 47 20.59 -3.82 3.99
CA ASN A 47 19.89 -3.39 5.20
C ASN A 47 19.82 -4.51 6.27
N LYS A 48 20.47 -5.66 6.06
CA LYS A 48 20.39 -6.82 6.96
C LYS A 48 20.82 -6.51 8.40
N ASN A 49 21.72 -5.54 8.59
CA ASN A 49 22.15 -5.10 9.90
C ASN A 49 21.07 -4.32 10.68
N GLU A 50 20.09 -3.74 9.98
CA GLU A 50 18.94 -3.04 10.57
C GLU A 50 17.80 -4.02 10.92
N PHE A 51 17.67 -5.11 10.16
CA PHE A 51 16.58 -6.10 10.27
C PHE A 51 17.08 -7.49 10.68
N LYS A 52 17.93 -7.58 11.73
CA LYS A 52 18.61 -8.82 12.13
C LYS A 52 17.67 -9.97 12.51
N ASP A 53 16.50 -9.64 13.06
CA ASP A 53 15.51 -10.62 13.55
C ASP A 53 14.35 -10.87 12.55
N VAL A 54 14.48 -10.33 11.33
CA VAL A 54 13.46 -10.47 10.28
C VAL A 54 14.05 -11.30 9.15
N SER A 55 13.57 -12.54 9.01
CA SER A 55 13.90 -13.35 7.84
C SER A 55 13.10 -12.87 6.61
N PRO A 56 13.59 -13.12 5.38
CA PRO A 56 12.84 -12.79 4.17
C PRO A 56 11.44 -13.43 4.12
N GLU A 57 11.29 -14.65 4.63
CA GLU A 57 10.01 -15.35 4.70
C GLU A 57 9.04 -14.66 5.66
N ARG A 58 9.55 -14.21 6.82
CA ARG A 58 8.77 -13.41 7.78
C ARG A 58 8.35 -12.07 7.18
N ALA A 59 9.28 -11.34 6.56
CA ALA A 59 8.98 -10.07 5.90
C ALA A 59 7.89 -10.22 4.84
N PHE A 60 7.94 -11.30 4.06
CA PHE A 60 6.92 -11.62 3.07
C PHE A 60 5.57 -11.96 3.72
N ALA A 61 5.55 -12.73 4.81
CA ALA A 61 4.33 -13.05 5.54
C ALA A 61 3.65 -11.80 6.11
N ASP A 62 4.44 -10.90 6.72
CA ASP A 62 3.95 -9.62 7.26
C ASP A 62 3.40 -8.72 6.15
N PHE A 63 4.09 -8.67 5.00
CA PHE A 63 3.61 -7.97 3.80
C PHE A 63 2.28 -8.54 3.31
N ALA A 64 2.16 -9.86 3.16
CA ALA A 64 0.96 -10.50 2.66
C ALA A 64 -0.24 -10.28 3.58
N LEU A 65 -0.07 -10.47 4.89
CA LEU A 65 -1.11 -10.20 5.88
C LEU A 65 -1.51 -8.72 5.90
N GLY A 66 -0.53 -7.81 5.89
CA GLY A 66 -0.78 -6.37 5.81
C GLY A 66 -1.57 -5.99 4.55
N SER A 67 -1.22 -6.55 3.40
CA SER A 67 -1.93 -6.34 2.14
C SER A 67 -3.37 -6.89 2.19
N ILE A 68 -3.59 -8.08 2.75
CA ILE A 68 -4.94 -8.64 2.88
C ILE A 68 -5.82 -7.74 3.75
N VAL A 69 -5.31 -7.32 4.91
CA VAL A 69 -6.04 -6.42 5.82
C VAL A 69 -6.34 -5.09 5.15
N LEU A 70 -5.37 -4.49 4.46
CA LEU A 70 -5.57 -3.25 3.70
C LEU A 70 -6.69 -3.38 2.67
N HIS A 71 -6.67 -4.43 1.84
CA HIS A 71 -7.67 -4.62 0.79
C HIS A 71 -9.05 -4.94 1.36
N PHE A 72 -9.12 -5.66 2.49
CA PHE A 72 -10.38 -5.89 3.20
C PHE A 72 -11.04 -4.58 3.64
N PHE A 73 -10.29 -3.68 4.28
CA PHE A 73 -10.82 -2.38 4.70
C PHE A 73 -11.18 -1.48 3.51
N VAL A 74 -10.35 -1.45 2.47
CA VAL A 74 -10.64 -0.71 1.23
C VAL A 74 -11.95 -1.18 0.63
N PHE A 75 -12.15 -2.50 0.49
CA PHE A 75 -13.37 -3.04 -0.10
C PHE A 75 -14.61 -2.80 0.76
N ASN A 76 -14.47 -2.84 2.09
CA ASN A 76 -15.58 -2.56 3.01
C ASN A 76 -15.98 -1.07 3.03
N PHE A 77 -15.04 -0.18 2.78
CA PHE A 77 -15.25 1.28 2.81
C PHE A 77 -15.75 1.87 1.48
N LEU A 78 -15.50 1.16 0.37
CA LEU A 78 -15.84 1.56 -0.99
C LEU A 78 -17.36 1.56 -1.23
#